data_AF-A0A542ITN5-F1
#
_entry.id   AF-A0A542ITN5-F1
#
_cell.length_a   1.000
_cell.length_b   1.000
_cell.length_c   1.000
_cell.angle_alpha   90.00
_cell.angle_beta   90.00
_cell.angle_gamma   90.00
#
_symmetry.space_group_name_H-M   'P 1'
#
loop_
_entity.id
_entity.type
_entity.pdbx_description
1 polymer ?
#
loop_
_entity_poly.entity_id
_entity_poly.type
_entity_poly.pdbx_seq_one_letter_code
_entity_poly.pdbx_strand_id
1 'polypeptide(L)'
;MKKLIVMCALFFALFASAGPVAAASSGDVLLDVTFKANQVCKFPVQLVVTGKSKFIELPSDRFLVASPGQEVTVINLKTGEEATFLITGTTHGQLQADGTTEVTVTGLNVVLNAREAKSDEPGLFLLEGNFNFALNEDGTEARVFSGTGDVTDICALLA
;
A
#
# COMPACT_ATOMS: atom_id res chain seq x y z
N MET A 1 -2.32 26.05 10.58
CA MET A 1 -3.41 25.66 9.67
C MET A 1 -3.08 24.25 9.15
N LYS A 2 -3.42 23.19 9.87
CA LYS A 2 -4.62 22.36 9.62
C LYS A 2 -4.84 22.08 8.12
N LYS A 3 -3.89 21.40 7.47
CA LYS A 3 -4.11 20.69 6.21
C LYS A 3 -4.12 19.19 6.52
N LEU A 4 -5.34 18.71 6.71
CA LEU A 4 -5.70 17.30 6.59
C LEU A 4 -5.38 16.82 5.17
N ILE A 5 -4.97 15.56 5.05
CA ILE A 5 -5.03 14.71 3.84
C ILE A 5 -3.87 14.88 2.85
N VAL A 6 -2.83 14.06 3.00
CA VAL A 6 -2.24 13.34 1.86
C VAL A 6 -2.50 11.86 2.11
N MET A 7 -3.65 11.40 1.63
CA MET A 7 -3.97 9.99 1.51
C MET A 7 -3.04 9.39 0.46
N CYS A 8 -2.01 8.67 0.88
CA CYS A 8 -1.42 7.57 0.09
C CYS A 8 -0.54 6.59 0.90
N ALA A 9 -0.44 6.73 2.23
CA ALA A 9 -0.05 5.63 3.11
C ALA A 9 -1.26 5.30 4.00
N LEU A 10 -1.93 4.18 3.75
CA LEU A 10 -3.10 3.74 4.52
C LEU A 10 -2.72 3.52 5.99
N PHE A 11 -3.09 4.45 6.86
CA PHE A 11 -3.12 4.29 8.31
C PHE A 11 -4.41 4.89 8.86
N PHE A 12 -5.28 4.07 9.46
CA PHE A 12 -6.37 4.55 10.31
C PHE A 12 -6.54 3.63 11.52
N ALA A 13 -6.58 4.24 12.71
CA ALA A 13 -6.72 3.58 14.00
C ALA A 13 -8.13 3.77 14.57
N LEU A 14 -8.64 2.71 15.24
CA LEU A 14 -9.79 2.59 16.19
C LEU A 14 -11.20 2.68 15.57
N PHE A 15 -12.19 1.83 15.92
CA PHE A 15 -12.64 1.37 17.24
C PHE A 15 -13.20 -0.08 17.26
N ALA A 16 -13.18 -0.69 18.45
CA ALA A 16 -13.67 -2.02 18.77
C ALA A 16 -15.21 -2.12 18.84
N SER A 17 -15.78 -3.19 18.29
CA SER A 17 -17.10 -3.71 18.68
C SER A 17 -17.00 -5.23 18.89
N ALA A 18 -17.35 -5.69 20.08
CA ALA A 18 -17.28 -7.09 20.49
C ALA A 18 -18.39 -7.94 19.84
N GLY A 19 -17.99 -9.03 19.17
CA GLY A 19 -18.85 -10.12 18.68
C GLY A 19 -18.15 -11.48 18.87
N PRO A 20 -18.89 -12.60 18.92
CA PRO A 20 -18.35 -13.89 19.37
C PRO A 20 -17.46 -14.57 18.33
N VAL A 21 -16.57 -15.41 18.86
CA VAL A 21 -15.31 -15.89 18.29
C VAL A 21 -15.49 -16.93 17.17
N ALA A 22 -15.02 -16.59 15.96
CA ALA A 22 -14.51 -17.54 14.99
C ALA A 22 -12.98 -17.56 15.09
N ALA A 23 -12.35 -18.72 14.90
CA ALA A 23 -10.91 -18.90 15.06
C ALA A 23 -10.12 -17.99 14.10
N ALA A 24 -9.57 -16.90 14.61
CA ALA A 24 -8.57 -16.09 13.94
C ALA A 24 -7.24 -16.29 14.67
N SER A 25 -6.40 -17.19 14.17
CA SER A 25 -4.97 -16.95 14.29
C SER A 25 -4.66 -15.86 13.28
N SER A 26 -4.73 -14.62 13.71
CA SER A 26 -4.22 -13.50 12.94
C SER A 26 -3.54 -12.58 13.93
N GLY A 27 -2.27 -12.24 13.69
CA GLY A 27 -1.70 -11.05 14.31
C GLY A 27 -2.65 -9.87 14.07
N ASP A 28 -2.60 -8.87 14.95
CA ASP A 28 -3.50 -7.70 14.88
C ASP A 28 -3.66 -7.21 13.43
N VAL A 29 -4.90 -7.25 12.92
CA VAL A 29 -5.22 -6.80 11.57
C VAL A 29 -4.91 -5.31 11.52
N LEU A 30 -3.92 -4.95 10.69
CA LEU A 30 -3.48 -3.58 10.50
C LEU A 30 -4.38 -2.84 9.51
N LEU A 31 -4.90 -3.55 8.50
CA LEU A 31 -5.78 -3.00 7.49
C LEU A 31 -6.67 -4.10 6.90
N ASP A 32 -7.92 -3.77 6.66
CA ASP A 32 -8.84 -4.56 5.84
C ASP A 32 -9.62 -3.58 4.96
N VAL A 33 -9.34 -3.60 3.65
CA VAL A 33 -9.94 -2.67 2.70
C VAL A 33 -10.43 -3.41 1.46
N THR A 34 -11.62 -3.04 1.00
CA THR A 34 -12.21 -3.57 -0.23
C THR A 34 -12.24 -2.50 -1.31
N PHE A 35 -11.69 -2.83 -2.47
CA PHE A 35 -11.75 -2.04 -3.68
C PHE A 35 -12.81 -2.60 -4.62
N LYS A 36 -13.65 -1.72 -5.19
CA LYS A 36 -14.60 -2.09 -6.24
C LYS A 36 -13.85 -2.42 -7.53
N ALA A 37 -14.55 -3.13 -8.42
CA ALA A 37 -14.07 -3.36 -9.78
C ALA A 37 -13.70 -2.03 -10.45
N ASN A 38 -12.57 -2.04 -11.16
CA ASN A 38 -11.95 -0.91 -11.85
C ASN A 38 -11.39 0.19 -10.95
N GLN A 39 -11.30 0.04 -9.63
CA GLN A 39 -10.53 1.00 -8.81
C GLN A 39 -9.03 0.69 -8.83
N VAL A 40 -8.68 -0.58 -8.66
CA VAL A 40 -7.29 -1.06 -8.73
C VAL A 40 -7.16 -2.17 -9.78
N CYS A 41 -7.93 -3.26 -9.64
CA CYS A 41 -8.02 -4.34 -10.62
C CYS A 41 -9.33 -4.26 -11.43
N LYS A 42 -9.45 -5.02 -12.53
CA LYS A 42 -10.70 -5.10 -13.33
C LYS A 42 -11.86 -5.78 -12.57
N PHE A 43 -11.56 -6.46 -11.48
CA PHE A 43 -12.48 -7.17 -10.59
C PHE A 43 -12.38 -6.58 -9.17
N PRO A 44 -13.40 -6.78 -8.32
CA PRO A 44 -13.33 -6.34 -6.93
C PRO A 44 -12.26 -7.14 -6.17
N VAL A 45 -11.45 -6.44 -5.38
CA VAL A 45 -10.40 -7.06 -4.56
C VAL A 45 -10.47 -6.62 -3.12
N GLN A 46 -10.12 -7.51 -2.21
CA GLN A 46 -9.91 -7.20 -0.80
C GLN A 46 -8.41 -7.27 -0.48
N LEU A 47 -7.89 -6.28 0.23
CA LEU A 47 -6.56 -6.28 0.81
C LEU A 47 -6.69 -6.45 2.32
N VAL A 48 -6.09 -7.50 2.86
CA VAL A 48 -5.97 -7.75 4.29
C VAL A 48 -4.50 -7.67 4.66
N VAL A 49 -4.17 -6.80 5.61
CA VAL A 49 -2.81 -6.58 6.09
C VAL A 49 -2.72 -6.95 7.56
N THR A 50 -1.76 -7.80 7.91
CA THR A 50 -1.51 -8.26 9.27
C THR A 50 -0.02 -8.19 9.58
N GLY A 51 0.36 -8.56 10.80
CA GLY A 51 1.76 -8.73 11.18
C GLY A 51 2.39 -7.44 11.70
N LYS A 52 3.67 -7.21 11.37
CA LYS A 52 4.48 -6.13 11.96
C LYS A 52 4.81 -5.05 10.94
N SER A 53 4.30 -3.84 11.21
CA SER A 53 4.68 -2.62 10.50
C SER A 53 4.90 -1.48 11.50
N LYS A 54 5.77 -0.52 11.16
CA LYS A 54 6.04 0.66 11.96
C LYS A 54 6.19 1.88 11.06
N PHE A 55 5.33 2.88 11.28
CA PHE A 55 5.53 4.23 10.79
C PHE A 55 6.42 5.02 11.76
N ILE A 56 7.36 5.77 11.20
CA ILE A 56 8.30 6.63 11.92
C ILE A 56 8.33 7.98 11.21
N GLU A 57 7.88 9.02 11.90
CA GLU A 57 8.09 10.40 11.47
C GLU A 57 9.54 10.79 11.77
N LEU A 58 10.22 11.35 10.78
CA LEU A 58 11.62 11.75 10.84
C LEU A 58 11.70 13.28 10.72
N PRO A 59 12.77 13.91 11.24
CA PRO A 59 12.97 15.35 11.05
C PRO A 59 13.00 15.75 9.57
N SER A 60 12.57 16.99 9.31
CA SER A 60 12.53 17.62 7.98
C SER A 60 11.53 16.99 7.02
N ASP A 61 10.28 16.82 7.48
CA ASP A 61 9.15 16.34 6.67
C ASP A 61 9.43 15.01 5.96
N ARG A 62 10.17 14.13 6.64
CA ARG A 62 10.50 12.79 6.18
C ARG A 62 9.73 11.76 6.97
N PHE A 63 9.50 10.60 6.36
CA PHE A 63 8.95 9.45 7.05
C PHE A 63 9.61 8.15 6.59
N LEU A 64 9.50 7.14 7.44
CA LEU A 64 9.89 5.77 7.18
C LEU A 64 8.76 4.83 7.58
N VAL A 65 8.40 3.92 6.68
CA VAL A 65 7.62 2.73 7.00
C VAL A 65 8.54 1.53 6.93
N ALA A 66 8.66 0.78 8.02
CA ALA A 66 9.40 -0.46 8.09
C ALA A 66 8.45 -1.62 8.38
N SER A 67 8.57 -2.69 7.60
CA SER A 67 7.66 -3.82 7.66
C SER A 67 8.43 -5.14 7.88
N PRO A 68 9.01 -5.41 9.06
CA PRO A 68 9.87 -6.57 9.30
C PRO A 68 9.08 -7.89 9.51
N GLY A 69 8.03 -8.11 8.71
CA GLY A 69 7.09 -9.22 8.86
C GLY A 69 5.64 -8.77 8.78
N GLN A 70 5.34 -7.86 7.86
CA GLN A 70 3.96 -7.52 7.50
C GLN A 70 3.51 -8.55 6.46
N GLU A 71 2.32 -9.10 6.63
CA GLU A 71 1.70 -9.95 5.61
C GLU A 71 0.62 -9.14 4.89
N VAL A 72 0.60 -9.26 3.56
CA VAL A 72 -0.45 -8.65 2.72
C VAL A 72 -1.10 -9.78 1.94
N THR A 73 -2.38 -10.04 2.23
CA THR A 73 -3.23 -10.95 1.48
C THR A 73 -4.12 -10.15 0.54
N VAL A 74 -4.11 -10.52 -0.73
CA VAL A 74 -4.93 -9.91 -1.78
C VAL A 74 -5.89 -10.96 -2.30
N ILE A 75 -7.18 -10.68 -2.25
CA ILE A 75 -8.26 -11.62 -2.57
C ILE A 75 -9.06 -11.09 -3.75
N ASN A 76 -9.22 -11.88 -4.80
CA ASN A 76 -10.19 -11.62 -5.87
C ASN A 76 -11.58 -12.03 -5.40
N LEU A 77 -12.45 -11.05 -5.12
CA LEU A 77 -13.79 -11.30 -4.57
C LEU A 77 -14.76 -11.90 -5.60
N LYS A 78 -14.36 -12.01 -6.88
CA LYS A 78 -15.16 -12.66 -7.93
C LYS A 78 -14.89 -14.16 -8.02
N THR A 79 -13.62 -14.57 -7.88
CA THR A 79 -13.19 -15.98 -8.06
C THR A 79 -12.90 -16.69 -6.74
N GLY A 80 -12.56 -15.94 -5.69
CA GLY A 80 -12.06 -16.46 -4.43
C GLY A 80 -10.57 -16.79 -4.44
N GLU A 81 -9.85 -16.50 -5.53
CA GLU A 81 -8.40 -16.65 -5.58
C GLU A 81 -7.71 -15.61 -4.69
N GLU A 82 -6.63 -16.03 -4.03
CA GLU A 82 -5.87 -15.17 -3.13
C GLU A 82 -4.36 -15.38 -3.28
N ALA A 83 -3.60 -14.32 -3.01
CA ALA A 83 -2.15 -14.36 -2.89
C ALA A 83 -1.72 -13.63 -1.62
N THR A 84 -0.79 -14.24 -0.87
CA THR A 84 -0.26 -13.67 0.38
C THR A 84 1.23 -13.43 0.24
N PHE A 85 1.67 -12.24 0.63
CA PHE A 85 3.06 -11.79 0.53
C PHE A 85 3.60 -11.40 1.90
N LEU A 86 4.74 -11.96 2.29
CA LEU A 86 5.49 -11.54 3.47
C LEU A 86 6.38 -10.35 3.11
N ILE A 87 5.88 -9.15 3.35
CA ILE A 87 6.57 -7.90 3.11
C ILE A 87 7.72 -7.76 4.10
N THR A 88 8.90 -7.47 3.56
CA THR A 88 10.16 -7.29 4.31
C THR A 88 10.86 -5.98 3.94
N GLY A 89 10.23 -5.17 3.09
CA GLY A 89 10.77 -3.91 2.60
C GLY A 89 10.61 -2.72 3.54
N THR A 90 11.09 -1.58 3.03
CA THR A 90 10.96 -0.27 3.66
C THR A 90 10.50 0.76 2.64
N THR A 91 9.71 1.73 3.10
CA THR A 91 9.29 2.90 2.33
C THR A 91 9.82 4.15 3.00
N HIS A 92 10.57 4.98 2.28
CA HIS A 92 11.00 6.30 2.72
C HIS A 92 10.23 7.34 1.93
N GLY A 93 9.69 8.35 2.59
CA GLY A 93 9.10 9.49 1.92
C GLY A 93 9.70 10.81 2.39
N GLN A 94 9.73 11.78 1.50
CA GLN A 94 10.18 13.14 1.79
C GLN A 94 9.31 14.16 1.05
N LEU A 95 8.67 15.03 1.81
CA LEU A 95 7.98 16.19 1.25
C LEU A 95 9.02 17.19 0.71
N GLN A 96 8.83 17.59 -0.53
CA GLN A 96 9.68 18.55 -1.24
C GLN A 96 9.13 19.98 -1.11
N ALA A 97 9.96 20.96 -1.41
CA ALA A 97 9.58 22.38 -1.32
C ALA A 97 8.46 22.78 -2.30
N ASP A 98 8.26 22.03 -3.38
CA ASP A 98 7.20 22.23 -4.37
C ASP A 98 5.87 21.54 -3.98
N GLY A 99 5.83 20.87 -2.83
CA GLY A 99 4.66 20.15 -2.33
C GLY A 99 4.56 18.70 -2.81
N THR A 100 5.46 18.25 -3.70
CA THR A 100 5.52 16.84 -4.09
C THR A 100 6.10 15.99 -2.96
N THR A 101 5.70 14.72 -2.89
CA THR A 101 6.32 13.74 -1.98
C THR A 101 7.11 12.74 -2.81
N GLU A 102 8.43 12.76 -2.65
CA GLU A 102 9.34 11.75 -3.22
C GLU A 102 9.32 10.51 -2.33
N VAL A 103 9.04 9.35 -2.93
CA VAL A 103 8.91 8.08 -2.21
C VAL A 103 9.87 7.06 -2.80
N THR A 104 10.66 6.43 -1.94
CA THR A 104 11.58 5.35 -2.29
C THR A 104 11.19 4.08 -1.54
N VAL A 105 10.94 3.01 -2.28
CA VAL A 105 10.64 1.68 -1.76
C VAL A 105 11.83 0.75 -2.01
N THR A 106 12.26 0.05 -0.96
CA THR A 106 13.43 -0.85 -1.00
C THR A 106 13.08 -2.21 -0.40
N GLY A 107 13.59 -3.28 -0.99
CA GLY A 107 13.22 -4.66 -0.66
C GLY A 107 11.88 -5.04 -1.28
N LEU A 108 11.17 -5.97 -0.63
CA LEU A 108 9.87 -6.45 -1.09
C LEU A 108 8.73 -5.58 -0.53
N ASN A 109 7.97 -4.93 -1.40
CA ASN A 109 6.87 -4.01 -1.04
C ASN A 109 5.65 -4.22 -1.96
N VAL A 110 4.45 -3.98 -1.44
CA VAL A 110 3.24 -3.86 -2.27
C VAL A 110 2.95 -2.37 -2.47
N VAL A 111 2.81 -1.96 -3.73
CA VAL A 111 2.43 -0.60 -4.13
C VAL A 111 1.05 -0.64 -4.78
N LEU A 112 0.23 0.35 -4.41
CA LEU A 112 -1.14 0.51 -4.89
C LEU A 112 -1.24 1.79 -5.70
N ASN A 113 -1.60 1.65 -6.97
CA ASN A 113 -1.87 2.75 -7.89
C ASN A 113 -3.36 2.71 -8.25
N ALA A 114 -4.18 3.37 -7.43
CA ALA A 114 -5.60 3.48 -7.73
C ALA A 114 -5.83 4.31 -9.01
N ARG A 115 -6.85 3.97 -9.81
CA ARG A 115 -7.20 4.74 -11.01
C ARG A 115 -7.54 6.19 -10.70
N GLU A 116 -8.11 6.42 -9.53
CA GLU A 116 -8.44 7.76 -9.02
C GLU A 116 -7.19 8.62 -8.76
N ALA A 117 -6.03 8.00 -8.54
CA ALA A 117 -4.75 8.69 -8.43
C ALA A 117 -4.21 9.18 -9.79
N LYS A 118 -4.94 8.93 -10.89
CA LYS A 118 -4.57 9.30 -12.28
C LYS A 118 -3.19 8.77 -12.67
N SER A 119 -2.82 7.61 -12.15
CA SER A 119 -1.58 6.95 -12.53
C SER A 119 -1.63 6.48 -13.97
N ASP A 120 -0.50 6.58 -14.67
CA ASP A 120 -0.32 5.99 -16.01
C ASP A 120 -0.29 4.45 -15.94
N GLU A 121 0.04 3.90 -14.76
CA GLU A 121 0.10 2.47 -14.46
C GLU A 121 -0.82 2.13 -13.27
N PRO A 122 -2.16 2.14 -13.45
CA PRO A 122 -3.08 1.81 -12.37
C PRO A 122 -3.13 0.30 -12.13
N GLY A 123 -2.99 -0.11 -10.88
CA GLY A 123 -2.96 -1.52 -10.51
C GLY A 123 -2.49 -1.76 -9.09
N LEU A 124 -2.19 -3.03 -8.82
CA LEU A 124 -1.57 -3.48 -7.59
C LEU A 124 -0.30 -4.24 -7.95
N PHE A 125 0.84 -3.76 -7.45
CA PHE A 125 2.14 -4.26 -7.85
C PHE A 125 2.95 -4.75 -6.65
N LEU A 126 3.56 -5.91 -6.79
CA LEU A 126 4.62 -6.37 -5.89
C LEU A 126 5.96 -5.93 -6.49
N LEU A 127 6.68 -5.10 -5.75
CA LEU A 127 8.00 -4.59 -6.14
C LEU A 127 9.06 -5.26 -5.27
N GLU A 128 10.05 -5.90 -5.89
CA GLU A 128 11.22 -6.45 -5.21
C GLU A 128 12.48 -5.78 -5.75
N GLY A 129 13.10 -4.92 -4.95
CA GLY A 129 14.33 -4.24 -5.35
C GLY A 129 14.44 -2.83 -4.80
N ASN A 130 14.80 -1.88 -5.65
CA ASN A 130 14.88 -0.46 -5.29
C ASN A 130 14.12 0.35 -6.35
N PHE A 131 13.02 0.95 -5.93
CA PHE A 131 12.16 1.75 -6.79
C PHE A 131 11.86 3.09 -6.14
N ASN A 132 11.54 4.07 -6.95
CA ASN A 132 11.13 5.38 -6.49
C ASN A 132 10.02 5.94 -7.39
N PHE A 133 9.09 6.66 -6.78
CA PHE A 133 7.96 7.35 -7.39
C PHE A 133 7.72 8.70 -6.69
N ALA A 134 6.87 9.54 -7.29
CA ALA A 134 6.51 10.81 -6.69
C ALA A 134 4.99 11.02 -6.71
N LEU A 135 4.47 11.65 -5.66
CA LEU A 135 3.06 12.01 -5.52
C LEU A 135 2.92 13.54 -5.43
N ASN A 136 1.86 14.08 -6.02
CA ASN A 136 1.46 15.48 -5.85
C ASN A 136 0.84 15.70 -4.45
N GLU A 137 0.66 16.97 -4.04
CA GLU A 137 0.02 17.32 -2.76
C GLU A 137 -1.40 16.75 -2.63
N ASP A 138 -2.10 16.52 -3.75
CA ASP A 138 -3.45 15.92 -3.76
C ASP A 138 -3.45 14.38 -3.74
N GLY A 139 -2.28 13.75 -3.68
CA GLY A 139 -2.12 12.29 -3.71
C GLY A 139 -2.18 11.67 -5.10
N THR A 140 -2.34 12.46 -6.17
CA THR A 140 -2.21 11.95 -7.54
C THR A 140 -0.75 11.66 -7.88
N GLU A 141 -0.53 10.75 -8.83
CA GLU A 141 0.82 10.41 -9.27
C GLU A 141 1.48 11.60 -9.98
N ALA A 142 2.62 12.04 -9.45
CA ALA A 142 3.49 13.01 -10.13
C ALA A 142 4.49 12.29 -11.05
N ARG A 143 4.90 11.08 -10.67
CA ARG A 143 5.78 10.21 -11.46
C ARG A 143 5.56 8.75 -11.09
N VAL A 144 5.36 7.92 -12.11
CA VAL A 144 5.28 6.45 -12.01
C VAL A 144 6.51 5.88 -11.34
N PHE A 145 6.33 4.80 -10.59
CA PHE A 145 7.45 4.06 -10.03
C PHE A 145 8.44 3.61 -11.11
N SER A 146 9.71 3.79 -10.82
CA SER A 146 10.81 3.38 -11.68
C SER A 146 11.99 2.97 -10.83
N GLY A 147 12.83 2.06 -11.32
CA GLY A 147 13.92 1.52 -10.51
C GLY A 147 14.50 0.24 -11.05
N THR A 148 15.23 -0.45 -10.18
CA THR A 148 15.89 -1.73 -10.48
C THR A 148 15.32 -2.83 -9.60
N GLY A 149 14.90 -3.92 -10.21
CA GLY A 149 14.31 -5.05 -9.51
C GLY A 149 13.20 -5.70 -10.33
N ASP A 150 12.42 -6.54 -9.66
CA ASP A 150 11.30 -7.24 -10.26
C ASP A 150 9.97 -6.55 -9.92
N VAL A 151 9.07 -6.53 -10.91
CA VAL A 151 7.72 -5.98 -10.80
C VAL A 151 6.74 -7.08 -11.16
N THR A 152 5.86 -7.45 -10.23
CA THR A 152 4.77 -8.39 -10.47
C THR A 152 3.43 -7.67 -10.42
N ASP A 153 2.65 -7.78 -11.49
CA ASP A 153 1.24 -7.35 -11.49
C ASP A 153 0.39 -8.38 -10.73
N ILE A 154 -0.05 -7.99 -9.53
CA ILE A 154 -0.87 -8.85 -8.66
C ILE A 154 -2.29 -8.99 -9.23
N CYS A 155 -2.80 -7.98 -9.93
CA CYS A 155 -4.09 -8.09 -10.59
C CYS A 155 -4.04 -9.15 -11.70
N ALA A 156 -2.94 -9.24 -12.45
CA ALA A 156 -2.76 -10.28 -13.48
C ALA A 156 -2.55 -11.67 -12.86
N LEU A 157 -1.87 -11.76 -11.72
CA LEU A 157 -1.67 -13.01 -10.99
C LEU A 157 -3.00 -13.65 -10.52
N LEU A 158 -4.00 -12.83 -10.19
CA LEU A 158 -5.29 -13.24 -9.63
C LEU A 158 -6.45 -13.20 -10.63
N ALA A 159 -6.18 -13.04 -11.93
CA ALA A 159 -7.18 -12.73 -12.96
C ALA A 159 -7.98 -13.93 -13.47
#